data_AF-A0A2Z4Y748-F1
#
_entry.id   AF-A0A2Z4Y748-F1
#
_cell.length_a   1.000
_cell.length_b   1.000
_cell.length_c   1.000
_cell.angle_alpha   90.00
_cell.angle_beta   90.00
_cell.angle_gamma   90.00
#
_symmetry.space_group_name_H-M   'P 1'
#
loop_
_entity.id
_entity.type
_entity.pdbx_description
1 polymer ?
#
loop_
_entity_poly.entity_id
_entity_poly.type
_entity_poly.pdbx_seq_one_letter_code
_entity_poly.pdbx_strand_id
1 'polypeptide(L)'
;MKKVIFGIMTGLTLGGVALQFHYSAKPSGSPSGYVFHPFHLFLAFLALAILAAIVSWQLEEKRRRALREFALKHGLTFRREHNTKIREEFPWISELHRGENRYAYNILTGEWESHPVLAFDYHYQITTHSKNGSHTTHYNFTVVTMDVGFPVSDLLIRREGLFDKLVQAVGFEDIDFESAEFSRKFLVKSKDRKWAYDIIHVRLMEFLLETDPKFAIQMGGTSVAIYNARKRVAPEEYADHFEFCRKFVEFIPAYVREQRLSEASARSPEQAMPNREASSLQA
;
A
#
# COMPACT_ATOMS: atom_id res chain seq x y z
N MET A 1 64.10 47.07 9.00
CA MET A 1 62.96 46.39 8.36
C MET A 1 61.75 46.46 9.29
N LYS A 2 60.77 47.31 8.96
CA LYS A 2 59.51 47.48 9.69
C LYS A 2 58.43 46.68 8.95
N LYS A 3 57.62 45.87 9.63
CA LYS A 3 56.38 45.32 9.06
C LYS A 3 55.18 46.03 9.68
N VAL A 4 54.41 46.66 8.80
CA VAL A 4 53.21 47.45 9.02
C VAL A 4 52.02 46.49 9.20
N ILE A 5 51.24 46.69 10.25
CA ILE A 5 49.91 46.06 10.43
C ILE A 5 48.89 47.08 9.93
N PHE A 6 48.12 46.72 8.91
CA PHE A 6 47.04 47.52 8.37
C PHE A 6 45.78 47.25 9.19
N GLY A 7 45.29 48.27 9.89
CA GLY A 7 43.96 48.28 10.47
C GLY A 7 42.95 48.87 9.49
N ILE A 8 41.77 48.27 9.39
CA ILE A 8 40.58 48.98 8.93
C ILE A 8 39.51 48.78 10.00
N MET A 9 39.20 49.91 10.65
CA MET A 9 38.05 50.13 11.51
C MET A 9 36.80 50.26 10.65
N THR A 10 35.76 49.49 10.96
CA THR A 10 34.38 49.91 10.74
C THR A 10 33.56 49.51 11.96
N GLY A 11 33.41 50.48 12.87
CA GLY A 11 32.40 50.43 13.91
C GLY A 11 31.10 51.02 13.37
N LEU A 12 30.00 50.30 13.56
CA LEU A 12 28.67 50.88 13.63
C LEU A 12 27.93 50.22 14.79
N THR A 13 27.82 50.95 15.89
CA THR A 13 27.08 50.57 17.09
C THR A 13 25.69 51.18 17.05
N LEU A 14 24.64 50.36 17.14
CA LEU A 14 23.31 50.78 17.60
C LEU A 14 22.69 49.64 18.43
N GLY A 15 22.41 49.90 19.70
CA GLY A 15 21.71 48.98 20.62
C GLY A 15 22.58 48.46 21.76
N GLY A 16 22.63 49.22 22.86
CA GLY A 16 23.45 48.91 24.03
C GLY A 16 22.98 47.67 24.81
N VAL A 17 23.82 46.64 24.81
CA VAL A 17 24.10 45.75 25.95
C VAL A 17 25.59 45.45 25.89
N ALA A 18 26.37 46.03 26.81
CA ALA A 18 27.79 45.76 26.93
C ALA A 18 27.98 44.36 27.55
N LEU A 19 28.20 43.33 26.72
CA LEU A 19 28.74 42.06 27.21
C LEU A 19 30.22 42.29 27.55
N GLN A 20 30.53 42.43 28.85
CA GLN A 20 31.90 42.34 29.34
C GLN A 20 32.41 40.91 29.13
N PHE A 21 33.11 40.67 28.01
CA PHE A 21 33.90 39.47 27.85
C PHE A 21 35.15 39.58 28.73
N HIS A 22 35.14 38.89 29.87
CA HIS A 22 36.35 38.64 30.64
C HIS A 22 37.27 37.73 29.82
N TYR A 23 38.23 38.32 29.10
CA TYR A 23 39.24 37.58 28.35
C TYR A 23 40.32 37.11 29.34
N SER A 24 40.17 35.89 29.87
CA SER A 24 41.22 35.24 30.65
C SER A 24 42.30 34.75 29.68
N ALA A 25 43.51 35.30 29.79
CA ALA A 25 44.65 34.91 29.00
C ALA A 25 44.98 33.43 29.24
N LYS A 26 44.78 32.59 28.23
CA LYS A 26 45.06 31.15 28.28
C LYS A 26 46.57 30.92 28.09
N PRO A 27 47.24 30.14 28.96
CA PRO A 27 48.68 29.89 28.83
C PRO A 27 49.00 29.12 27.56
N SER A 28 50.11 29.50 26.92
CA SER A 28 50.59 28.93 25.66
C SER A 28 51.01 27.48 25.82
N GLY A 29 50.53 26.60 24.94
CA GLY A 29 51.07 25.24 24.79
C GLY A 29 50.05 24.12 25.03
N SER A 30 48.98 24.07 24.25
CA SER A 30 48.24 22.81 24.04
C SER A 30 47.73 22.78 22.60
N PRO A 31 47.89 21.67 21.86
CA PRO A 31 47.32 21.57 20.51
C PRO A 31 45.82 21.85 20.61
N SER A 32 45.31 22.72 19.75
CA SER A 32 43.88 22.98 19.63
C SER A 32 43.21 21.74 19.01
N GLY A 33 43.15 20.66 19.76
CA GLY A 33 42.28 19.54 19.45
C GLY A 33 40.87 20.08 19.51
N TYR A 34 40.18 20.11 18.37
CA TYR A 34 38.74 20.33 18.35
C TYR A 34 38.10 19.22 19.19
N VAL A 35 37.80 19.52 20.45
CA VAL A 35 37.02 18.62 21.30
C VAL A 35 35.60 18.68 20.76
N PHE A 36 35.21 17.66 19.99
CA PHE A 36 33.83 17.50 19.52
C PHE A 36 32.93 17.36 20.75
N HIS A 37 32.35 18.47 21.21
CA HIS A 37 31.38 18.44 22.29
C HIS A 37 30.15 17.63 21.85
N PRO A 38 29.57 16.80 22.75
CA PRO A 38 28.33 16.07 22.48
C PRO A 38 27.20 16.93 21.89
N PHE A 39 27.22 18.23 22.19
CA PHE A 39 26.33 19.24 21.62
C PHE A 39 26.40 19.33 20.09
N HIS A 40 27.60 19.29 19.48
CA HIS A 40 27.74 19.34 18.02
C HIS A 40 27.23 18.05 17.36
N LEU A 41 27.41 16.89 18.01
CA LEU A 41 26.83 15.62 17.54
C LEU A 41 25.31 15.64 17.61
N PHE A 42 24.74 16.17 18.69
CA PHE A 42 23.30 16.36 18.83
C PHE A 42 22.73 17.29 17.76
N LEU A 43 23.36 18.44 17.51
CA LEU A 43 22.94 19.36 16.45
C LEU A 43 23.03 18.74 15.05
N ALA A 44 24.09 17.97 14.77
CA ALA A 44 24.24 17.26 13.50
C ALA A 44 23.14 16.20 13.32
N PHE A 45 22.84 15.42 14.37
CA PHE A 45 21.74 14.46 14.36
C PHE A 45 20.38 15.13 14.15
N LEU A 46 20.12 16.24 14.84
CA LEU A 46 18.88 17.00 14.69
C LEU A 46 18.73 17.56 13.27
N ALA A 47 19.79 18.12 12.70
CA ALA A 47 19.80 18.61 11.33
C ALA A 47 19.51 17.48 10.32
N LEU A 48 20.11 16.30 10.52
CA LEU A 48 19.86 15.12 9.69
C LEU A 48 18.41 14.64 9.79
N ALA A 49 17.84 14.62 11.01
CA ALA A 49 16.45 14.24 11.23
C ALA A 49 15.47 15.21 10.56
N ILE A 50 15.72 16.53 10.65
CA ILE A 50 14.92 17.55 9.96
C ILE A 50 15.02 17.39 8.45
N LEU A 51 16.22 17.20 7.92
CA LEU A 51 16.42 16.97 6.49
C LEU A 51 15.67 15.74 5.99
N ALA A 52 15.74 14.62 6.73
CA ALA A 52 15.00 13.41 6.41
C ALA A 52 13.48 13.63 6.42
N ALA A 53 12.95 14.42 7.37
CA ALA A 53 11.54 14.77 7.44
C ALA A 53 11.09 15.62 6.24
N ILE A 54 11.88 16.63 5.85
CA ILE A 54 11.60 17.48 4.68
C ILE A 54 11.60 16.66 3.39
N VAL A 55 12.61 15.81 3.20
CA VAL A 55 12.71 14.95 2.01
C VAL A 55 11.53 13.98 1.95
N SER A 56 11.16 13.36 3.06
CA SER A 56 10.01 12.44 3.12
C SER A 56 8.71 13.15 2.75
N TRP A 57 8.50 14.35 3.28
CA TRP A 57 7.31 15.15 2.95
C TRP A 57 7.27 15.56 1.47
N GLN A 58 8.40 15.97 0.90
CA GLN A 58 8.50 16.32 -0.53
C GLN A 58 8.23 15.11 -1.43
N LEU A 59 8.72 13.92 -1.07
CA LEU A 59 8.46 12.69 -1.83
C LEU A 59 6.96 12.33 -1.83
N GLU A 60 6.28 12.45 -0.68
CA GLU A 60 4.84 12.23 -0.60
C GLU A 60 4.05 13.29 -1.39
N GLU A 61 4.45 14.56 -1.35
CA GLU A 61 3.78 15.59 -2.15
C GLU A 61 4.00 15.38 -3.65
N LYS A 62 5.21 14.99 -4.07
CA LYS A 62 5.51 14.63 -5.46
C LYS A 62 4.63 13.46 -5.93
N ARG A 63 4.48 12.42 -5.08
CA ARG A 63 3.59 11.29 -5.36
C ARG A 63 2.14 11.76 -5.50
N ARG A 64 1.63 12.53 -4.55
CA ARG A 64 0.24 13.06 -4.59
C ARG A 64 -0.02 13.88 -5.84
N ARG A 65 0.94 14.72 -6.24
CA ARG A 65 0.86 15.50 -7.46
C ARG A 65 0.80 14.59 -8.69
N ALA A 66 1.70 13.62 -8.79
CA ALA A 66 1.72 12.67 -9.90
C ALA A 66 0.42 11.84 -9.99
N LEU A 67 -0.13 11.38 -8.86
CA LEU A 67 -1.40 10.65 -8.82
C LEU A 67 -2.58 11.54 -9.21
N ARG A 68 -2.59 12.81 -8.80
CA ARG A 68 -3.62 13.78 -9.21
C ARG A 68 -3.55 14.05 -10.71
N GLU A 69 -2.36 14.26 -11.26
CA GLU A 69 -2.13 14.46 -12.70
C GLU A 69 -2.55 13.21 -13.49
N PHE A 70 -2.19 12.01 -13.00
CA PHE A 70 -2.66 10.74 -13.56
C PHE A 70 -4.18 10.64 -13.56
N ALA A 71 -4.82 10.96 -12.43
CA ALA A 71 -6.27 10.92 -12.31
C ALA A 71 -6.96 11.82 -13.34
N LEU A 72 -6.51 13.07 -13.45
CA LEU A 72 -7.04 14.04 -14.42
C LEU A 72 -6.85 13.54 -15.86
N LYS A 73 -5.68 13.00 -16.19
CA LYS A 73 -5.38 12.47 -17.53
C LYS A 73 -6.29 11.32 -17.93
N HIS A 74 -6.67 10.48 -16.98
CA HIS A 74 -7.44 9.25 -17.23
C HIS A 74 -8.92 9.36 -16.81
N GLY A 75 -9.43 10.56 -16.50
CA GLY A 75 -10.83 10.75 -16.10
C GLY A 75 -11.18 10.14 -14.74
N LEU A 76 -10.19 9.87 -13.90
CA LEU A 76 -10.37 9.36 -12.54
C LEU A 76 -10.46 10.52 -11.54
N THR A 77 -11.02 10.23 -10.37
CA THR A 77 -11.06 11.13 -9.23
C THR A 77 -9.98 10.76 -8.23
N PHE A 78 -9.17 11.74 -7.81
CA PHE A 78 -8.16 11.57 -6.75
C PHE A 78 -8.61 12.21 -5.43
N ARG A 79 -8.54 11.44 -4.33
CA ARG A 79 -8.79 11.89 -2.96
C ARG A 79 -7.60 11.58 -2.06
N ARG A 80 -7.14 12.56 -1.28
CA ARG A 80 -6.01 12.41 -0.35
C ARG A 80 -6.41 11.76 0.98
N GLU A 81 -7.69 11.82 1.33
CA GLU A 81 -8.21 11.53 2.66
C GLU A 81 -7.94 10.10 3.12
N HIS A 82 -7.84 9.94 4.44
CA HIS A 82 -7.69 8.62 5.05
C HIS A 82 -9.05 7.93 5.13
N ASN A 83 -9.13 6.68 4.69
CA ASN A 83 -10.28 5.81 4.87
C ASN A 83 -9.90 4.61 5.76
N THR A 84 -10.38 4.61 7.01
CA THR A 84 -10.16 3.50 7.97
C THR A 84 -11.11 2.32 7.77
N LYS A 85 -12.19 2.51 7.00
CA LYS A 85 -13.25 1.52 6.74
C LYS A 85 -13.03 0.71 5.47
N ILE A 86 -12.01 1.01 4.67
CA ILE A 86 -11.73 0.32 3.39
C ILE A 86 -11.67 -1.22 3.51
N ARG A 87 -11.26 -1.73 4.68
CA ARG A 87 -11.21 -3.18 4.96
C ARG A 87 -12.61 -3.83 5.01
N GLU A 88 -13.65 -3.06 5.34
CA GLU A 88 -15.03 -3.51 5.39
C GLU A 88 -15.59 -3.68 3.97
N GLU A 89 -15.09 -2.90 3.01
CA GLU A 89 -15.38 -3.05 1.58
C GLU A 89 -14.68 -4.27 0.97
N PHE A 90 -13.47 -4.59 1.46
CA PHE A 90 -12.65 -5.70 0.99
C PHE A 90 -12.28 -6.69 2.10
N PRO A 91 -13.26 -7.37 2.75
CA PRO A 91 -13.01 -8.26 3.87
C PRO A 91 -12.18 -9.49 3.49
N TRP A 92 -12.17 -9.83 2.20
CA TRP A 92 -11.43 -10.95 1.63
C TRP A 92 -9.93 -10.66 1.46
N ILE A 93 -9.48 -9.40 1.48
CA ILE A 93 -8.04 -9.08 1.41
C ILE A 93 -7.43 -9.14 2.80
N SER A 94 -6.76 -10.26 3.12
CA SER A 94 -6.24 -10.54 4.46
C SER A 94 -5.22 -9.50 4.94
N GLU A 95 -4.49 -8.91 3.99
CA GLU A 95 -3.43 -7.93 4.22
C GLU A 95 -3.98 -6.59 4.71
N LEU A 96 -5.25 -6.26 4.41
CA LEU A 96 -5.92 -5.11 4.98
C LEU A 96 -6.24 -5.30 6.48
N HIS A 97 -6.26 -6.54 6.96
CA HIS A 97 -6.62 -6.88 8.34
C HIS A 97 -5.41 -7.03 9.26
N ARG A 98 -4.20 -6.71 8.78
CA ARG A 98 -2.96 -6.88 9.54
C ARG A 98 -2.59 -5.66 10.39
N GLY A 99 -2.01 -5.91 11.56
CA GLY A 99 -1.41 -4.87 12.40
C GLY A 99 -2.43 -3.97 13.10
N GLU A 100 -2.13 -2.68 13.19
CA GLU A 100 -2.97 -1.64 13.80
C GLU A 100 -2.77 -0.30 13.08
N ASN A 101 -3.48 0.75 13.51
CA ASN A 101 -3.42 2.09 12.90
C ASN A 101 -3.50 2.06 11.36
N ARG A 102 -4.53 1.37 10.88
CA ARG A 102 -4.71 1.01 9.48
C ARG A 102 -5.59 2.01 8.75
N TYR A 103 -5.20 2.39 7.54
CA TYR A 103 -6.04 3.25 6.69
C TYR A 103 -5.58 3.19 5.22
N ALA A 104 -6.54 3.32 4.30
CA ALA A 104 -6.27 3.69 2.92
C ALA A 104 -6.05 5.20 2.81
N TYR A 105 -5.26 5.64 1.84
CA TYR A 105 -5.02 7.03 1.47
C TYR A 105 -4.62 7.10 -0.01
N ASN A 106 -4.52 8.31 -0.58
CA ASN A 106 -4.23 8.50 -2.01
C ASN A 106 -5.17 7.65 -2.90
N ILE A 107 -6.47 7.84 -2.70
CA ILE A 107 -7.53 7.04 -3.30
C ILE A 107 -7.83 7.56 -4.70
N LEU A 108 -7.79 6.67 -5.68
CA LEU A 108 -8.23 6.87 -7.06
C LEU A 108 -9.52 6.08 -7.29
N THR A 109 -10.54 6.72 -7.84
CA THR A 109 -11.81 6.07 -8.23
C THR A 109 -12.26 6.54 -9.60
N GLY A 110 -12.85 5.65 -10.38
CA GLY A 110 -13.45 5.99 -11.67
C GLY A 110 -13.70 4.74 -12.49
N GLU A 111 -13.57 4.85 -13.81
CA GLU A 111 -13.70 3.74 -14.73
C GLU A 111 -12.44 3.59 -15.59
N TRP A 112 -12.07 2.34 -15.88
CA TRP A 112 -11.01 2.00 -16.83
C TRP A 112 -11.57 1.03 -17.86
N GLU A 113 -11.66 1.46 -19.11
CA GLU A 113 -12.30 0.69 -20.20
C GLU A 113 -13.65 0.07 -19.78
N SER A 114 -14.57 0.90 -19.28
CA SER A 114 -15.91 0.54 -18.83
C SER A 114 -15.99 -0.34 -17.57
N HIS A 115 -14.87 -0.58 -16.89
CA HIS A 115 -14.86 -1.29 -15.61
C HIS A 115 -14.67 -0.30 -14.47
N PRO A 116 -15.54 -0.31 -13.44
CA PRO A 116 -15.30 0.46 -12.22
C PRO A 116 -13.98 0.05 -11.58
N VAL A 117 -13.14 1.04 -11.27
CA VAL A 117 -11.84 0.83 -10.66
C VAL A 117 -11.67 1.65 -9.38
N LEU A 118 -10.93 1.09 -8.45
CA LEU A 118 -10.49 1.74 -7.23
C LEU A 118 -9.02 1.40 -7.00
N ALA A 119 -8.19 2.38 -6.72
CA ALA A 119 -6.82 2.14 -6.27
C ALA A 119 -6.50 3.02 -5.06
N PHE A 120 -5.72 2.50 -4.13
CA PHE A 120 -5.34 3.25 -2.94
C PHE A 120 -3.99 2.78 -2.40
N ASP A 121 -3.26 3.70 -1.78
CA ASP A 121 -2.18 3.35 -0.89
C ASP A 121 -2.76 2.93 0.46
N TYR A 122 -2.13 1.98 1.13
CA TYR A 122 -2.58 1.43 2.40
C TYR A 122 -1.44 1.47 3.41
N HIS A 123 -1.73 1.97 4.61
CA HIS A 123 -0.82 1.98 5.74
C HIS A 123 -1.30 1.00 6.81
N TYR A 124 -0.36 0.32 7.46
CA TYR A 124 -0.56 -0.30 8.77
C TYR A 124 0.75 -0.31 9.55
N GLN A 125 0.68 -0.47 10.88
CA GLN A 125 1.85 -0.62 11.71
C GLN A 125 1.81 -1.91 12.54
N ILE A 126 2.97 -2.41 12.94
CA ILE A 126 3.12 -3.50 13.90
C ILE A 126 4.00 -3.03 15.04
N THR A 127 3.45 -3.07 16.25
CA THR A 127 4.18 -2.78 17.48
C THR A 127 4.62 -4.09 18.12
N THR A 128 5.94 -4.27 18.27
CA THR A 128 6.53 -5.40 18.99
C THR A 128 7.02 -4.93 20.34
N HIS A 129 6.59 -5.59 21.41
CA HIS A 129 7.05 -5.31 22.77
C HIS A 129 8.20 -6.25 23.14
N SER A 130 9.29 -5.69 23.66
CA SER A 130 10.45 -6.42 24.16
C SER A 130 10.83 -5.94 25.57
N LYS A 131 11.69 -6.68 26.27
CA LYS A 131 12.21 -6.26 27.58
C LYS A 131 12.90 -4.89 27.56
N ASN A 132 13.41 -4.47 26.40
CA ASN A 132 14.16 -3.22 26.23
C ASN A 132 13.32 -2.08 25.60
N GLY A 133 12.00 -2.25 25.50
CA GLY A 133 11.08 -1.24 24.94
C GLY A 133 10.17 -1.79 23.84
N SER A 134 9.33 -0.91 23.29
CA SER A 134 8.49 -1.18 22.13
C SER A 134 9.14 -0.67 20.85
N HIS A 135 8.98 -1.44 19.77
CA HIS A 135 9.40 -1.03 18.43
C HIS A 135 8.20 -1.07 17.49
N THR A 136 7.90 0.06 16.84
CA THR A 136 6.80 0.18 15.87
C THR A 136 7.39 0.22 14.47
N THR A 137 6.96 -0.69 13.61
CA THR A 137 7.34 -0.70 12.20
C THR A 137 6.14 -0.35 11.34
N HIS A 138 6.30 0.64 10.47
CA HIS A 138 5.28 1.09 9.52
C HIS A 138 5.42 0.36 8.18
N TYR A 139 4.30 0.00 7.59
CA TYR A 139 4.22 -0.69 6.32
C TYR A 139 3.29 0.07 5.40
N ASN A 140 3.69 0.18 4.13
CA ASN A 140 2.90 0.82 3.10
C ASN A 140 2.90 -0.02 1.83
N PHE A 141 1.74 -0.18 1.20
CA PHE A 141 1.61 -0.82 -0.10
C PHE A 141 0.46 -0.21 -0.89
N THR A 142 0.36 -0.54 -2.18
CA THR A 142 -0.78 -0.11 -3.01
C THR A 142 -1.67 -1.31 -3.32
N VAL A 143 -2.98 -1.07 -3.31
CA VAL A 143 -4.00 -1.99 -3.81
C VAL A 143 -4.66 -1.37 -5.03
N VAL A 144 -4.84 -2.15 -6.08
CA VAL A 144 -5.59 -1.79 -7.29
C VAL A 144 -6.71 -2.81 -7.45
N THR A 145 -7.94 -2.35 -7.58
CA THR A 145 -9.13 -3.20 -7.74
C THR A 145 -9.89 -2.84 -8.99
N MET A 146 -10.57 -3.83 -9.55
CA MET A 146 -11.47 -3.70 -10.68
C MET A 146 -12.73 -4.53 -10.40
N ASP A 147 -13.89 -3.91 -10.55
CA ASP A 147 -15.16 -4.61 -10.46
C ASP A 147 -15.38 -5.47 -11.71
N VAL A 148 -15.82 -6.71 -11.50
CA VAL A 148 -16.05 -7.69 -12.59
C VAL A 148 -17.51 -7.78 -13.02
N GLY A 149 -18.42 -7.11 -12.31
CA GLY A 149 -19.85 -7.00 -12.61
C GLY A 149 -20.72 -8.15 -12.12
N PHE A 150 -20.17 -9.12 -11.37
CA PHE A 150 -20.92 -10.26 -10.83
C PHE A 150 -20.25 -10.85 -9.58
N PRO A 151 -20.97 -11.61 -8.73
CA PRO A 151 -20.40 -12.21 -7.53
C PRO A 151 -19.34 -13.28 -7.83
N VAL A 152 -18.19 -13.21 -7.16
CA VAL A 152 -17.05 -14.12 -7.32
C VAL A 152 -16.78 -14.92 -6.04
N SER A 153 -16.18 -16.11 -6.17
CA SER A 153 -15.65 -16.85 -5.02
C SER A 153 -14.22 -16.38 -4.69
N ASP A 154 -13.83 -16.54 -3.41
CA ASP A 154 -12.46 -16.28 -2.97
C ASP A 154 -11.45 -17.05 -3.82
N LEU A 155 -10.54 -16.36 -4.47
CA LEU A 155 -9.42 -16.93 -5.22
C LEU A 155 -8.18 -16.08 -4.96
N LEU A 156 -7.06 -16.71 -4.63
CA LEU A 156 -5.76 -16.07 -4.47
C LEU A 156 -4.76 -16.75 -5.40
N ILE A 157 -4.11 -15.96 -6.24
CA ILE A 157 -2.99 -16.38 -7.09
C ILE A 157 -1.81 -15.50 -6.73
N ARG A 158 -0.67 -16.10 -6.38
CA ARG A 158 0.57 -15.36 -6.14
C ARG A 158 1.77 -16.15 -6.60
N ARG A 159 2.82 -15.47 -7.04
CA ARG A 159 4.08 -16.17 -7.34
C ARG A 159 4.71 -16.72 -6.05
N GLU A 160 5.29 -17.91 -6.14
CA GLU A 160 6.00 -18.54 -5.02
C GLU A 160 7.17 -17.64 -4.56
N GLY A 161 7.42 -17.56 -3.26
CA GLY A 161 8.41 -16.63 -2.70
C GLY A 161 7.90 -15.21 -2.43
N LEU A 162 6.79 -14.78 -3.05
CA LEU A 162 6.08 -13.60 -2.58
C LEU A 162 5.40 -13.98 -1.26
N PHE A 163 5.75 -13.30 -0.16
CA PHE A 163 5.12 -13.41 1.16
C PHE A 163 5.60 -14.52 2.12
N ASP A 164 6.81 -15.07 1.97
CA ASP A 164 7.37 -16.20 2.76
C ASP A 164 7.47 -16.06 4.30
N LYS A 165 6.87 -15.02 4.90
CA LYS A 165 6.72 -14.91 6.37
C LYS A 165 5.30 -14.55 6.81
N LEU A 166 4.31 -14.56 5.92
CA LEU A 166 3.00 -13.94 6.14
C LEU A 166 1.79 -14.79 5.71
N VAL A 167 1.93 -16.11 5.72
CA VAL A 167 0.79 -16.99 5.49
C VAL A 167 0.01 -17.16 6.81
N GLN A 168 -0.71 -16.10 7.21
CA GLN A 168 -1.80 -16.18 8.20
C GLN A 168 -3.18 -16.19 7.53
N ALA A 169 -3.24 -16.20 6.19
CA ALA A 169 -4.48 -16.47 5.48
C ALA A 169 -4.83 -17.97 5.61
N VAL A 170 -5.53 -18.27 6.71
CA VAL A 170 -6.49 -19.35 6.96
C VAL A 170 -6.51 -20.48 5.92
N GLY A 171 -5.92 -21.63 6.28
CA GLY A 171 -6.58 -22.94 6.21
C GLY A 171 -6.83 -23.63 4.86
N PHE A 172 -6.58 -23.00 3.70
CA PHE A 172 -6.81 -23.67 2.41
C PHE A 172 -5.52 -24.27 1.85
N GLU A 173 -5.66 -25.53 1.43
CA GLU A 173 -4.65 -26.27 0.68
C GLU A 173 -4.41 -25.61 -0.68
N ASP A 174 -3.17 -25.68 -1.14
CA ASP A 174 -2.80 -25.19 -2.45
C ASP A 174 -3.49 -26.06 -3.54
N ILE A 175 -3.86 -25.43 -4.64
CA ILE A 175 -4.53 -26.08 -5.78
C ILE A 175 -3.50 -26.31 -6.88
N ASP A 176 -3.20 -27.58 -7.14
CA ASP A 176 -2.33 -27.98 -8.24
C ASP A 176 -3.05 -27.95 -9.59
N PHE A 177 -2.32 -27.52 -10.61
CA PHE A 177 -2.73 -27.47 -12.01
C PHE A 177 -1.85 -28.39 -12.88
N GLU A 178 -2.38 -28.77 -14.05
CA GLU A 178 -1.71 -29.69 -14.98
C GLU A 178 -0.40 -29.13 -15.55
N SER A 179 -0.25 -27.80 -15.61
CA SER A 179 0.99 -27.17 -16.01
C SER A 179 2.01 -27.20 -14.88
N ALA A 180 2.99 -28.11 -14.98
CA ALA A 180 4.09 -28.21 -14.01
C ALA A 180 4.92 -26.91 -13.93
N GLU A 181 5.03 -26.14 -15.01
CA GLU A 181 5.70 -24.84 -14.96
C GLU A 181 4.91 -23.81 -14.15
N PHE A 182 3.60 -23.74 -14.37
CA PHE A 182 2.71 -22.87 -13.63
C PHE A 182 2.75 -23.20 -12.13
N SER A 183 2.58 -24.48 -11.78
CA SER A 183 2.54 -24.94 -10.38
C SER A 183 3.88 -24.75 -9.63
N ARG A 184 5.02 -24.62 -10.34
CA ARG A 184 6.32 -24.25 -9.74
C ARG A 184 6.51 -22.75 -9.53
N LYS A 185 5.76 -21.92 -10.26
CA LYS A 185 5.95 -20.46 -10.24
C LYS A 185 4.85 -19.76 -9.46
N PHE A 186 3.65 -20.33 -9.43
CA PHE A 186 2.46 -19.75 -8.81
C PHE A 186 1.84 -20.71 -7.82
N LEU A 187 1.43 -20.15 -6.70
CA LEU A 187 0.61 -20.77 -5.69
C LEU A 187 -0.83 -20.25 -5.84
N VAL A 188 -1.78 -21.18 -5.84
CA VAL A 188 -3.20 -20.90 -5.97
C VAL A 188 -3.95 -21.41 -4.74
N LYS A 189 -4.80 -20.56 -4.16
CA LYS A 189 -5.69 -20.92 -3.05
C LYS A 189 -7.12 -20.50 -3.35
N SER A 190 -8.07 -21.37 -3.07
CA SER A 190 -9.49 -21.05 -3.10
C SER A 190 -10.27 -21.96 -2.17
N LYS A 191 -11.37 -21.43 -1.61
CA LYS A 191 -12.38 -22.24 -0.91
C LYS A 191 -13.16 -23.14 -1.87
N ASP A 192 -13.27 -22.72 -3.12
CA ASP A 192 -14.05 -23.35 -4.17
C ASP A 192 -13.08 -23.84 -5.26
N ARG A 193 -12.69 -25.11 -5.16
CA ARG A 193 -11.72 -25.70 -6.11
C ARG A 193 -12.25 -25.69 -7.54
N LYS A 194 -13.55 -25.93 -7.72
CA LYS A 194 -14.18 -25.91 -9.03
C LYS A 194 -14.06 -24.52 -9.66
N TRP A 195 -14.35 -23.47 -8.89
CA TRP A 195 -14.14 -22.08 -9.31
C TRP A 195 -12.71 -21.78 -9.75
N ALA A 196 -11.72 -22.25 -8.99
CA ALA A 196 -10.32 -22.06 -9.35
C ALA A 196 -9.98 -22.72 -10.70
N TYR A 197 -10.44 -23.96 -10.94
CA TYR A 197 -10.24 -24.66 -12.21
C TYR A 197 -11.01 -24.01 -13.37
N ASP A 198 -12.22 -23.50 -13.12
CA ASP A 198 -13.04 -22.84 -14.14
C ASP A 198 -12.42 -21.52 -14.62
N ILE A 199 -11.74 -20.77 -13.73
CA ILE A 199 -11.05 -19.52 -14.11
C ILE A 199 -9.65 -19.77 -14.67
N ILE A 200 -8.87 -20.62 -14.01
CA ILE A 200 -7.45 -20.82 -14.32
C ILE A 200 -7.31 -21.91 -15.38
N HIS A 201 -7.76 -21.55 -16.58
CA HIS A 201 -7.57 -22.34 -17.80
C HIS A 201 -6.19 -22.07 -18.44
N VAL A 202 -5.83 -22.87 -19.45
CA VAL A 202 -4.53 -22.84 -20.14
C VAL A 202 -4.09 -21.43 -20.56
N ARG A 203 -4.96 -20.64 -21.20
CA ARG A 203 -4.61 -19.29 -21.68
C ARG A 203 -4.31 -18.30 -20.55
N LEU A 204 -4.99 -18.44 -19.41
CA LEU A 204 -4.71 -17.61 -18.22
C LEU A 204 -3.38 -18.01 -17.59
N MET A 205 -3.08 -19.31 -17.53
CA MET A 205 -1.78 -19.78 -17.05
C MET A 205 -0.64 -19.25 -17.92
N GLU A 206 -0.76 -19.33 -19.25
CA GLU A 206 0.21 -18.76 -20.20
C GLU A 206 0.39 -17.26 -19.99
N PHE A 207 -0.70 -16.50 -19.90
CA PHE A 207 -0.67 -15.06 -19.63
C PHE A 207 0.08 -14.73 -18.33
N LEU A 208 -0.18 -15.49 -17.24
CA LEU A 208 0.49 -15.27 -15.96
C LEU A 208 1.97 -15.67 -16.01
N LEU A 209 2.32 -16.73 -16.72
CA LEU A 209 3.70 -17.15 -16.94
C LEU A 209 4.50 -16.08 -17.70
N GLU A 210 3.91 -15.53 -18.77
CA GLU A 210 4.49 -14.49 -19.63
C GLU A 210 4.64 -13.15 -18.92
N THR A 211 3.58 -12.68 -18.26
CA THR A 211 3.60 -11.39 -17.54
C THR A 211 4.42 -11.44 -16.25
N ASP A 212 4.57 -12.63 -15.64
CA ASP A 212 5.33 -12.86 -14.41
C ASP A 212 5.07 -11.81 -13.30
N PRO A 213 3.80 -11.60 -12.90
CA PRO A 213 3.43 -10.52 -12.01
C PRO A 213 4.14 -10.62 -10.65
N LYS A 214 4.60 -9.47 -10.16
CA LYS A 214 5.28 -9.33 -8.85
C LYS A 214 4.33 -8.86 -7.75
N PHE A 215 3.07 -9.22 -7.87
CA PHE A 215 1.98 -8.93 -6.94
C PHE A 215 1.09 -10.17 -6.80
N ALA A 216 0.32 -10.22 -5.71
CA ALA A 216 -0.79 -11.15 -5.58
C ALA A 216 -1.96 -10.67 -6.43
N ILE A 217 -2.76 -11.62 -6.91
CA ILE A 217 -4.05 -11.42 -7.55
C ILE A 217 -5.07 -12.09 -6.65
N GLN A 218 -6.07 -11.36 -6.20
CA GLN A 218 -7.09 -11.88 -5.31
C GLN A 218 -8.48 -11.49 -5.77
N MET A 219 -9.43 -12.42 -5.72
CA MET A 219 -10.83 -12.19 -6.05
C MET A 219 -11.69 -12.38 -4.81
N GLY A 220 -12.75 -11.58 -4.70
CA GLY A 220 -13.78 -11.70 -3.68
C GLY A 220 -14.87 -10.63 -3.86
N GLY A 221 -16.06 -10.88 -3.31
CA GLY A 221 -17.20 -9.98 -3.48
C GLY A 221 -17.61 -9.89 -4.96
N THR A 222 -17.40 -8.73 -5.60
CA THR A 222 -17.62 -8.50 -7.03
C THR A 222 -16.36 -8.00 -7.75
N SER A 223 -15.18 -8.17 -7.16
CA SER A 223 -13.97 -7.53 -7.69
C SER A 223 -12.77 -8.48 -7.74
N VAL A 224 -11.83 -8.13 -8.60
CA VAL A 224 -10.44 -8.57 -8.53
C VAL A 224 -9.59 -7.45 -7.95
N ALA A 225 -8.61 -7.78 -7.12
CA ALA A 225 -7.61 -6.89 -6.59
C ALA A 225 -6.21 -7.42 -6.87
N ILE A 226 -5.27 -6.53 -7.12
CA ILE A 226 -3.85 -6.82 -7.18
C ILE A 226 -3.09 -5.96 -6.18
N TYR A 227 -2.11 -6.56 -5.50
CA TYR A 227 -1.31 -5.88 -4.51
C TYR A 227 0.01 -6.59 -4.21
N ASN A 228 1.02 -5.82 -3.82
CA ASN A 228 2.23 -6.34 -3.20
C ASN A 228 2.35 -5.73 -1.82
N ALA A 229 2.07 -6.48 -0.75
CA ALA A 229 2.01 -5.96 0.62
C ALA A 229 3.34 -5.41 1.19
N ARG A 230 4.39 -5.35 0.37
CA ARG A 230 5.70 -4.76 0.71
C ARG A 230 6.07 -3.57 -0.18
N LYS A 231 5.30 -3.27 -1.23
CA LYS A 231 5.66 -2.25 -2.23
C LYS A 231 4.46 -1.35 -2.55
N ARG A 232 4.71 -0.03 -2.58
CA ARG A 232 3.83 0.93 -3.23
C ARG A 232 4.12 0.96 -4.73
N VAL A 233 3.08 0.98 -5.52
CA VAL A 233 3.15 1.08 -6.99
C VAL A 233 3.61 2.49 -7.34
N ALA A 234 4.60 2.64 -8.23
CA ALA A 234 5.03 3.95 -8.69
C ALA A 234 3.88 4.63 -9.48
N PRO A 235 3.69 5.96 -9.41
CA PRO A 235 2.55 6.62 -10.09
C PRO A 235 2.44 6.28 -11.59
N GLU A 236 3.56 6.12 -12.27
CA GLU A 236 3.66 5.73 -13.68
C GLU A 236 3.22 4.28 -13.98
N GLU A 237 3.28 3.37 -12.99
CA GLU A 237 2.91 1.96 -13.12
C GLU A 237 1.40 1.73 -12.95
N TYR A 238 0.59 2.73 -12.57
CA TYR A 238 -0.85 2.55 -12.31
C TYR A 238 -1.64 2.12 -13.55
N ALA A 239 -1.31 2.68 -14.72
CA ALA A 239 -1.96 2.29 -15.97
C ALA A 239 -1.72 0.81 -16.29
N ASP A 240 -0.49 0.33 -16.11
CA ASP A 240 -0.14 -1.08 -16.33
C ASP A 240 -0.89 -2.01 -15.36
N HIS A 241 -1.12 -1.57 -14.12
CA HIS A 241 -1.87 -2.32 -13.11
C HIS A 241 -3.37 -2.38 -13.45
N PHE A 242 -3.98 -1.27 -13.87
CA PHE A 242 -5.36 -1.28 -14.35
C PHE A 242 -5.52 -2.14 -15.60
N GLU A 243 -4.57 -2.04 -16.53
CA GLU A 243 -4.57 -2.83 -17.76
C GLU A 243 -4.37 -4.32 -17.49
N PHE A 244 -3.52 -4.67 -16.50
CA PHE A 244 -3.40 -6.05 -16.04
C PHE A 244 -4.73 -6.58 -15.51
N CYS A 245 -5.39 -5.83 -14.62
CA CYS A 245 -6.71 -6.22 -14.09
C CYS A 245 -7.72 -6.40 -15.22
N ARG A 246 -7.74 -5.47 -16.18
CA ARG A 246 -8.62 -5.52 -17.35
C ARG A 246 -8.42 -6.79 -18.16
N LYS A 247 -7.18 -7.09 -18.57
CA LYS A 247 -6.82 -8.32 -19.27
C LYS A 247 -7.17 -9.57 -18.47
N PHE A 248 -6.90 -9.56 -17.16
CA PHE A 248 -7.27 -10.67 -16.29
C PHE A 248 -8.78 -10.92 -16.28
N VAL A 249 -9.60 -9.86 -16.24
CA VAL A 249 -11.06 -9.95 -16.32
C VAL A 249 -11.53 -10.49 -17.67
N GLU A 250 -10.86 -10.16 -18.77
CA GLU A 250 -11.16 -10.71 -20.10
C GLU A 250 -10.91 -12.23 -20.20
N PHE A 251 -10.00 -12.78 -19.39
CA PHE A 251 -9.77 -14.22 -19.33
C PHE A 251 -10.85 -14.98 -18.57
N ILE A 252 -11.74 -14.30 -17.84
CA ILE A 252 -12.84 -14.97 -17.13
C ILE A 252 -13.82 -15.54 -18.16
N PRO A 253 -14.03 -16.87 -18.21
CA PRO A 253 -14.92 -17.44 -19.22
C PRO A 253 -16.38 -17.00 -19.07
N ALA A 254 -17.06 -16.77 -20.19
CA ALA A 254 -18.45 -16.30 -20.20
C ALA A 254 -19.41 -17.22 -19.42
N TYR A 255 -19.22 -18.55 -19.51
CA TYR A 255 -20.05 -19.52 -18.78
C TYR A 255 -19.97 -19.36 -17.26
N VAL A 256 -18.81 -18.95 -16.73
CA VAL A 256 -18.61 -18.71 -15.29
C VAL A 256 -19.44 -17.51 -14.85
N ARG A 257 -19.41 -16.43 -15.65
CA ARG A 257 -20.23 -15.23 -15.43
C ARG A 257 -21.72 -15.58 -15.46
N GLU A 258 -22.16 -16.27 -16.50
CA GLU A 258 -23.58 -16.66 -16.67
C GLU A 258 -24.07 -17.54 -15.52
N GLN A 259 -23.28 -18.54 -15.13
CA GLN A 259 -23.60 -19.40 -13.99
C GLN A 259 -23.77 -18.58 -12.71
N ARG A 260 -22.85 -17.66 -12.40
CA ARG A 260 -22.91 -16.83 -11.19
C ARG A 260 -24.08 -15.86 -11.18
N LEU A 261 -24.39 -15.25 -12.32
CA LEU A 261 -25.56 -14.37 -12.45
C LEU A 261 -26.88 -15.15 -12.29
N SER A 262 -26.96 -16.36 -12.83
CA SER A 262 -28.10 -17.26 -12.63
C SER A 262 -28.26 -17.65 -11.15
N GLU A 263 -27.18 -18.08 -10.49
CA GLU A 263 -27.21 -18.44 -9.06
C GLU A 263 -27.54 -17.26 -8.14
N ALA A 264 -27.12 -16.04 -8.49
CA ALA A 264 -27.47 -14.83 -7.76
C ALA A 264 -28.95 -14.49 -7.94
N SER A 265 -29.45 -14.56 -9.17
CA SER A 265 -30.86 -14.32 -9.49
C SER A 265 -31.79 -15.35 -8.85
N ALA A 266 -31.35 -16.61 -8.70
CA ALA A 266 -32.12 -17.67 -8.04
C ALA A 266 -32.19 -17.53 -6.51
N ARG A 267 -31.24 -16.81 -5.89
CA ARG A 267 -31.23 -16.56 -4.44
C ARG A 267 -32.08 -15.36 -4.02
N SER A 268 -32.31 -14.39 -4.92
CA SER A 268 -33.12 -13.20 -4.64
C SER A 268 -34.64 -13.40 -4.39
N PRO A 269 -35.33 -14.42 -4.94
CA PRO A 269 -36.76 -14.63 -4.68
C PRO A 269 -37.08 -15.19 -3.29
N GLU A 270 -36.20 -15.99 -2.70
CA GLU A 270 -36.49 -16.75 -1.47
C GLU A 270 -36.38 -15.89 -0.19
N GLN A 271 -35.62 -14.79 -0.22
CA GLN A 271 -35.47 -13.87 0.91
C GLN A 271 -36.58 -12.78 0.98
N ALA A 272 -37.52 -12.78 0.04
CA ALA A 272 -38.59 -11.76 -0.06
C ALA A 272 -39.95 -12.21 0.51
N MET A 273 -40.09 -13.44 1.04
CA MET A 273 -41.32 -13.88 1.70
C MET A 273 -41.21 -13.69 3.22
N PRO A 274 -41.78 -12.62 3.82
CA PRO A 274 -41.97 -12.58 5.25
C PRO A 274 -42.95 -13.70 5.63
N ASN A 275 -42.52 -14.55 6.55
CA ASN A 275 -43.31 -15.58 7.21
C ASN A 275 -44.69 -15.01 7.61
N ARG A 276 -45.73 -15.30 6.82
CA ARG A 276 -47.09 -14.80 7.00
C ARG A 276 -48.04 -15.81 7.64
N GLU A 277 -47.53 -16.93 8.15
CA GLU A 277 -48.36 -17.97 8.77
C GLU A 277 -47.83 -18.36 10.15
N ALA A 278 -47.97 -17.45 11.12
CA ALA A 278 -47.86 -17.79 12.55
C ALA A 278 -48.65 -16.83 13.46
N SER A 279 -49.76 -16.25 12.99
CA SER A 279 -50.59 -15.35 13.82
C SER A 279 -52.10 -15.48 13.51
N SER A 280 -52.61 -16.70 13.48
CA SER A 280 -54.07 -16.96 13.45
C SER A 280 -54.49 -18.15 14.33
N LEU A 281 -53.73 -18.45 15.38
CA LEU A 281 -54.13 -19.36 16.45
C LEU A 281 -53.83 -18.71 17.81
N GLN A 282 -54.49 -17.60 18.09
CA GLN A 282 -54.76 -17.08 19.43
C GLN A 282 -55.65 -15.84 19.32
N ALA A 283 -56.96 -16.08 19.20
CA ALA A 283 -58.07 -15.24 19.71
C ALA A 283 -59.40 -15.91 19.34
#